data_AF-A0A6G2D7I1-F1
#
_entry.id   AF-A0A6G2D7I1-F1
#
_cell.length_a   1.000
_cell.length_b   1.000
_cell.length_c   1.000
_cell.angle_alpha   90.00
_cell.angle_beta   90.00
_cell.angle_gamma   90.00
#
_symmetry.space_group_name_H-M   'P 1'
#
loop_
_entity.id
_entity.type
_entity.pdbx_description
1 polymer ?
#
loop_
_entity_poly.entity_id
_entity_poly.type
_entity_poly.pdbx_seq_one_letter_code
_entity_poly.pdbx_strand_id
1 'polypeptide(L)'
;PIMDARRNNVYAGFYENAKPVMAEAHLSFEEVLEKVKGTSQVTFVGEVGPFVEQIQEYLPRTNFKETLPNAANLALWAWDKEAD
;
A
#
# COMPACT_ATOMS: atom_id res chain seq x y z
N PRO A 1 -1.67 0.97 0.38
CA PRO A 1 -0.77 1.42 1.46
C PRO A 1 -0.15 0.22 2.17
N ILE A 2 1.06 0.37 2.68
CA ILE A 2 1.72 -0.58 3.58
C ILE A 2 2.07 0.11 4.90
N MET A 3 1.88 -0.59 6.02
CA MET A 3 2.26 -0.14 7.36
C MET A 3 3.10 -1.25 8.02
N ASP A 4 4.25 -0.92 8.61
CA ASP A 4 5.17 -1.91 9.21
C ASP A 4 4.48 -2.64 10.37
N ALA A 5 4.26 -3.94 10.22
CA ALA A 5 3.71 -4.83 11.25
C ALA A 5 4.80 -5.63 11.99
N ARG A 6 6.07 -5.25 11.80
CA ARG A 6 7.29 -5.89 12.31
C ARG A 6 7.56 -7.26 11.68
N ARG A 7 8.81 -7.72 11.86
CA ARG A 7 9.27 -9.05 11.40
C ARG A 7 9.02 -9.29 9.90
N ASN A 8 9.30 -8.26 9.10
CA ASN A 8 9.04 -8.25 7.65
C ASN A 8 7.57 -8.46 7.26
N ASN A 9 6.63 -8.11 8.14
CA ASN A 9 5.20 -8.12 7.83
C ASN A 9 4.68 -6.71 7.68
N VAL A 10 3.55 -6.59 6.99
CA VAL A 10 2.84 -5.33 6.79
C VAL A 10 1.33 -5.52 6.92
N TYR A 11 0.66 -4.47 7.38
CA TYR A 11 -0.75 -4.29 7.05
C TYR A 11 -0.83 -3.69 5.64
N ALA A 12 -1.39 -4.43 4.70
CA ALA A 12 -1.44 -4.07 3.29
C ALA A 12 -2.88 -3.84 2.82
N GLY A 13 -3.08 -2.71 2.15
CA GLY A 13 -4.29 -2.41 1.39
C GLY A 13 -3.94 -2.13 -0.07
N PHE A 14 -4.79 -2.62 -0.98
CA PHE A 14 -4.57 -2.59 -2.42
C PHE A 14 -5.74 -1.87 -3.09
N TYR A 15 -5.41 -0.81 -3.82
CA TYR A 15 -6.42 0.07 -4.40
C TYR A 15 -6.05 0.45 -5.83
N GLU A 16 -7.06 0.53 -6.68
CA GLU A 16 -6.98 1.07 -8.03
C GLU A 16 -8.10 2.11 -8.19
N ASN A 17 -7.77 3.33 -8.63
CA ASN A 17 -8.73 4.42 -8.77
C ASN A 17 -9.62 4.62 -7.52
N ALA A 18 -8.98 4.64 -6.34
CA ALA A 18 -9.62 4.73 -5.02
C ALA A 18 -10.56 3.57 -4.62
N LYS A 19 -10.63 2.48 -5.40
CA LYS A 19 -11.44 1.31 -5.09
C LYS A 19 -10.57 0.15 -4.61
N PRO A 20 -10.99 -0.57 -3.55
CA PRO A 20 -10.26 -1.75 -3.11
C PRO A 20 -10.35 -2.83 -4.20
N VAL A 21 -9.20 -3.37 -4.60
CA VAL A 21 -9.13 -4.47 -5.60
C VAL A 21 -8.94 -5.84 -4.98
N MET A 22 -8.60 -5.87 -3.68
CA MET A 22 -8.53 -7.09 -2.87
C MET A 22 -8.70 -6.74 -1.39
N ALA A 23 -9.01 -7.75 -0.57
CA ALA A 23 -9.18 -7.56 0.86
C ALA A 23 -7.88 -7.09 1.52
N GLU A 24 -8.01 -6.13 2.43
CA GLU A 24 -6.91 -5.69 3.29
C GLU A 24 -6.50 -6.83 4.23
N ALA A 25 -5.20 -6.99 4.45
CA ALA A 25 -4.68 -8.10 5.23
C ALA A 25 -3.34 -7.78 5.90
N HIS A 26 -3.07 -8.52 6.98
CA HIS A 26 -1.72 -8.65 7.52
C HIS A 26 -0.98 -9.73 6.73
N LEU A 27 0.10 -9.36 6.05
CA LEU A 27 0.84 -10.23 5.13
C LEU A 27 2.35 -10.12 5.38
N SER A 28 3.11 -11.14 4.98
CA SER A 28 4.55 -10.96 4.80
C SER A 28 4.81 -9.98 3.65
N PHE A 29 5.93 -9.25 3.68
CA PHE A 29 6.22 -8.31 2.60
C PHE A 29 6.48 -9.04 1.27
N GLU A 30 7.05 -10.25 1.32
CA GLU A 30 7.25 -11.11 0.16
C GLU A 30 5.91 -11.49 -0.50
N GLU A 31 4.88 -11.82 0.30
CA GLU A 31 3.54 -12.09 -0.22
C GLU A 31 2.94 -10.88 -0.93
N VAL A 32 3.21 -9.66 -0.43
CA VAL A 32 2.78 -8.42 -1.08
C VAL A 32 3.46 -8.25 -2.44
N LEU A 33 4.78 -8.46 -2.50
CA LEU A 33 5.55 -8.36 -3.75
C LEU A 33 5.04 -9.35 -4.80
N GLU A 34 4.80 -10.61 -4.43
CA GLU A 34 4.26 -11.61 -5.35
C GLU A 34 2.86 -11.25 -5.86
N LYS A 35 1.99 -10.71 -4.99
CA LYS A 35 0.64 -10.27 -5.39
C LYS A 35 0.65 -9.14 -6.42
N VAL A 36 1.68 -8.28 -6.43
CA VAL A 36 1.74 -7.12 -7.34
C VAL A 36 2.65 -7.33 -8.56
N LYS A 37 3.41 -8.43 -8.63
CA LYS A 37 4.43 -8.75 -9.64
C LYS A 37 3.95 -8.73 -11.10
N GLY A 38 2.65 -8.90 -11.34
CA GLY A 38 2.03 -8.85 -12.68
C GLY A 38 1.34 -7.53 -13.02
N THR A 39 1.36 -6.55 -12.12
CA THR A 39 0.65 -5.27 -12.31
C THR A 39 1.49 -4.31 -13.14
N SER A 40 0.90 -3.70 -14.16
CA SER A 40 1.62 -2.83 -15.11
C SER A 40 2.37 -1.66 -14.46
N GLN A 41 1.77 -1.06 -13.43
CA GLN A 41 2.38 0.02 -12.66
C GLN A 41 1.85 -0.01 -11.23
N VAL A 42 2.76 0.01 -10.26
CA VAL A 42 2.45 0.00 -8.83
C VAL A 42 3.08 1.24 -8.20
N THR A 43 2.41 1.81 -7.20
CA THR A 43 3.03 2.80 -6.31
C THR A 43 2.87 2.33 -4.87
N PHE A 44 4.00 2.06 -4.20
CA PHE A 44 3.97 1.76 -2.77
C PHE A 44 3.85 3.06 -1.96
N VAL A 45 2.92 3.10 -1.02
CA VAL A 45 2.68 4.26 -0.14
C VAL A 45 2.51 3.82 1.30
N GLY A 46 2.80 4.70 2.25
CA GLY A 46 2.75 4.40 3.69
C GLY A 46 4.14 4.41 4.31
N GLU A 47 4.41 3.45 5.19
CA GLU A 47 5.72 3.24 5.84
C GLU A 47 6.62 2.39 4.93
N VAL A 48 7.10 2.98 3.83
CA VAL A 48 7.87 2.24 2.80
C VAL A 48 9.36 2.12 3.11
N GLY A 49 9.92 3.01 3.93
CA GLY A 49 11.37 3.09 4.22
C GLY A 49 12.04 1.75 4.54
N PRO A 50 11.52 0.94 5.49
CA PRO A 50 12.11 -0.35 5.85
C PRO A 50 12.12 -1.39 4.71
N PHE A 51 11.37 -1.16 3.64
CA PHE A 51 11.13 -2.13 2.57
C PHE A 51 11.71 -1.70 1.22
N VAL A 52 12.31 -0.51 1.11
CA VAL A 52 12.79 0.05 -0.17
C VAL A 52 13.77 -0.88 -0.88
N GLU A 53 14.71 -1.48 -0.14
CA GLU A 53 15.69 -2.41 -0.72
C GLU A 53 15.00 -3.62 -1.37
N GLN A 54 14.05 -4.25 -0.66
CA GLN A 54 13.27 -5.39 -1.18
C GLN A 54 12.39 -4.97 -2.37
N ILE A 55 11.78 -3.78 -2.34
CA ILE A 55 10.99 -3.24 -3.47
C ILE A 55 11.88 -3.09 -4.71
N GLN A 56 13.07 -2.50 -4.56
CA GLN A 56 13.98 -2.25 -5.67
C GLN A 56 14.58 -3.55 -6.23
N GLU A 57 14.82 -4.54 -5.38
CA GLU A 57 15.31 -5.86 -5.79
C GLU A 57 14.27 -6.60 -6.64
N TYR A 58 13.01 -6.65 -6.21
CA TYR A 58 11.95 -7.41 -6.90
C TYR A 58 11.29 -6.63 -8.04
N LEU A 59 11.15 -5.31 -7.89
CA LEU A 59 10.40 -4.44 -8.79
C LEU A 59 11.19 -3.14 -9.06
N PRO A 60 12.33 -3.21 -9.78
CA PRO A 60 13.28 -2.11 -9.92
C PRO A 60 12.72 -0.85 -10.60
N ARG A 61 11.59 -0.95 -11.30
CA ARG A 61 10.90 0.15 -12.00
C ARG A 61 9.57 0.50 -11.35
N THR A 62 9.54 0.56 -10.02
CA THR A 62 8.34 0.92 -9.26
C THR A 62 8.54 2.21 -8.47
N ASN A 63 7.47 3.00 -8.38
CA ASN A 63 7.43 4.20 -7.56
C ASN A 63 7.12 3.84 -6.10
N PHE A 64 7.71 4.57 -5.17
CA PHE A 64 7.34 4.52 -3.77
C PHE A 64 7.34 5.92 -3.17
N LYS A 65 6.49 6.16 -2.18
CA LYS A 65 6.38 7.43 -1.47
C LYS A 65 6.02 7.19 -0.02
N GLU A 66 6.86 7.66 0.89
CA GLU A 66 6.49 7.69 2.31
C GLU A 66 5.30 8.63 2.52
N THR A 67 4.30 8.13 3.23
CA THR A 67 3.10 8.91 3.56
C THR A 67 2.59 8.51 4.94
N LEU A 68 2.18 9.49 5.73
CA LEU A 68 1.44 9.26 6.98
C LEU A 68 -0.06 9.43 6.76
N PRO A 69 -0.91 8.77 7.57
CA PRO A 69 -2.33 9.06 7.61
C PRO A 69 -2.58 10.56 7.82
N ASN A 70 -3.49 11.12 7.03
CA ASN A 70 -3.81 12.54 7.07
C ASN A 70 -5.29 12.72 7.44
N ALA A 71 -5.55 13.48 8.51
CA ALA A 71 -6.91 13.69 9.02
C ALA A 71 -7.85 14.37 8.02
N ALA A 72 -7.34 15.29 7.18
CA ALA A 72 -8.17 15.95 6.16
C ALA A 72 -8.61 14.95 5.08
N ASN A 73 -7.72 14.03 4.67
CA ASN A 73 -8.10 12.96 3.73
C ASN A 73 -9.15 12.03 4.36
N LEU A 74 -9.00 11.68 5.64
CA LEU A 74 -9.98 10.84 6.36
C LEU A 74 -11.35 11.53 6.44
N ALA A 75 -11.39 12.84 6.69
CA ALA A 75 -12.63 13.61 6.71
C ALA A 75 -13.33 13.62 5.34
N LEU A 76 -12.56 13.78 4.25
CA LEU A 76 -13.10 13.71 2.89
C LEU A 76 -13.72 12.33 2.60
N TRP A 77 -13.03 11.25 2.98
CA TRP A 77 -13.56 9.89 2.83
C TRP A 77 -14.83 9.62 3.64
N ALA A 78 -14.93 10.21 4.84
CA ALA A 78 -16.13 10.09 5.67
C ALA A 78 -17.32 10.82 5.04
N TRP A 79 -17.08 12.03 4.52
CA TRP A 79 -18.11 12.84 3.85
C TRP A 79 -18.65 12.17 2.60
N ASP A 80 -17.78 11.62 1.75
CA ASP A 80 -18.19 10.92 0.52
C ASP A 80 -19.05 9.69 0.82
N LYS A 81 -18.88 9.04 1.97
CA LYS A 81 -19.72 7.90 2.39
C LYS A 81 -21.12 8.29 2.87
N GLU A 82 -21.34 9.55 3.26
CA GLU A 82 -22.67 10.05 3.66
C GLU A 82 -23.50 10.50 2.45
N ALA A 83 -22.90 10.61 1.27
CA ALA A 83 -23.54 11.06 0.04
C ALA A 83 -24.22 9.94 -0.78
N ASP A 84 -24.14 8.68 -0.33
CA ASP A 84 -24.79 7.50 -0.91
C ASP A 84 -26.09 7.10 -0.18
#